data_AF-X0W8D6-F1
#
_entry.id   AF-X0W8D6-F1
#
_cell.length_a   1.000
_cell.length_b   1.000
_cell.length_c   1.000
_cell.angle_alpha   90.00
_cell.angle_beta   90.00
_cell.angle_gamma   90.00
#
_symmetry.space_group_name_H-M   'P 1'
#
loop_
_entity.id
_entity.type
_entity.pdbx_description
1 polymer ?
#
loop_
_entity_poly.entity_id
_entity_poly.type
_entity_poly.pdbx_seq_one_letter_code
_entity_poly.pdbx_strand_id
1 'polypeptide(L)'
;MIRQLLIILTPILLPLILLMVLAHAAMAQELIPIPDFTKYQIKDTINPPGPVQTSEYLDLAALLAGLSLASWFALVKRSRRGLYLLAAASLVWLGFWRKGCVCPIGSIQNVVLAVCDPTYAVPAAVMAFFALPLVFTLFFGRTFCAAVCPLGALQELVAVRPVKVPVWLEHALG
;
A
#
# COMPACT_ATOMS: atom_id res chain seq x y z
N MET A 1 -6.74 10.03 -44.50
CA MET A 1 -6.23 10.02 -43.10
C MET A 1 -7.24 9.49 -42.08
N ILE A 2 -8.47 10.00 -41.98
CA ILE A 2 -9.45 9.59 -40.95
C ILE A 2 -9.78 8.08 -40.99
N ARG A 3 -9.93 7.49 -42.17
CA ARG A 3 -10.27 6.06 -42.33
C ARG A 3 -9.16 5.10 -41.93
N GLN A 4 -7.88 5.49 -42.12
CA GLN A 4 -6.71 4.72 -41.65
C GLN A 4 -6.53 4.83 -40.13
N LEU A 5 -6.76 6.02 -39.58
CA LEU A 5 -6.73 6.24 -38.14
C LEU A 5 -7.81 5.40 -37.44
N LEU A 6 -9.02 5.33 -38.01
CA LEU A 6 -10.13 4.53 -37.50
C LEU A 6 -9.83 3.03 -37.50
N ILE A 7 -9.19 2.50 -38.56
CA ILE A 7 -8.84 1.06 -38.68
C ILE A 7 -7.75 0.64 -37.68
N ILE A 8 -6.85 1.55 -37.30
CA ILE A 8 -5.79 1.29 -36.31
C ILE A 8 -6.32 1.42 -34.88
N LEU A 9 -7.26 2.34 -34.64
CA LEU A 9 -7.82 2.60 -33.30
C LEU A 9 -8.96 1.65 -32.91
N THR A 10 -9.76 1.15 -33.86
CA THR A 10 -10.85 0.19 -33.58
C THR A 10 -10.40 -1.11 -32.90
N PRO A 11 -9.29 -1.79 -33.27
CA PRO A 11 -8.87 -3.01 -32.56
C PRO A 11 -8.36 -2.75 -31.14
N ILE A 12 -8.12 -1.50 -30.77
CA ILE A 12 -7.68 -1.11 -29.41
C ILE A 12 -8.86 -0.59 -28.59
N LEU A 13 -9.70 0.27 -29.18
CA LEU A 13 -10.87 0.84 -28.52
C LEU A 13 -11.95 -0.19 -28.23
N LEU A 14 -12.19 -1.13 -29.14
CA LEU A 14 -13.25 -2.13 -28.99
C LEU A 14 -13.00 -3.11 -27.83
N PRO A 15 -11.79 -3.70 -27.66
CA PRO A 15 -11.52 -4.50 -26.46
C PRO A 15 -11.44 -3.63 -25.20
N LEU A 16 -10.98 -2.38 -25.27
CA LEU A 16 -10.94 -1.48 -24.10
C LEU A 16 -12.35 -1.14 -23.60
N ILE A 17 -13.27 -0.82 -24.51
CA ILE A 17 -14.68 -0.57 -24.20
C ILE A 17 -15.35 -1.84 -23.66
N LEU A 18 -15.08 -3.00 -24.28
CA LEU A 18 -15.60 -4.28 -23.80
C LEU A 18 -15.09 -4.60 -22.38
N LEU A 19 -13.81 -4.33 -22.11
CA LEU A 19 -13.20 -4.51 -20.79
C LEU A 19 -13.85 -3.58 -19.74
N MET A 20 -14.14 -2.33 -20.09
CA MET A 20 -14.82 -1.39 -19.20
C MET A 20 -16.27 -1.79 -18.90
N VAL A 21 -17.00 -2.31 -19.89
CA VAL A 21 -18.37 -2.82 -19.69
C VAL A 21 -18.37 -4.06 -18.79
N LEU A 22 -17.43 -4.98 -18.99
CA LEU A 22 -17.27 -6.16 -18.14
C LEU A 22 -16.86 -5.80 -16.71
N ALA A 23 -16.00 -4.78 -16.54
CA ALA A 23 -15.61 -4.28 -15.22
C ALA A 23 -16.78 -3.65 -14.46
N HIS A 24 -17.71 -2.97 -15.15
CA HIS A 24 -18.91 -2.41 -14.54
C HIS A 24 -19.89 -3.47 -14.02
N ALA A 25 -19.92 -4.65 -14.66
CA ALA A 25 -20.75 -5.77 -14.21
C ALA A 25 -20.11 -6.55 -13.04
N ALA A 26 -18.86 -6.26 -12.68
CA ALA A 26 -18.17 -6.91 -11.59
C ALA A 26 -18.62 -6.30 -10.25
N MET A 27 -19.47 -7.02 -9.53
CA MET A 27 -19.73 -6.74 -8.11
C MET A 27 -18.47 -7.08 -7.31
N ALA A 28 -18.07 -6.19 -6.40
CA ALA A 28 -16.96 -6.44 -5.48
C ALA A 28 -17.33 -7.58 -4.53
N GLN A 29 -16.97 -8.81 -4.90
CA GLN A 29 -17.20 -9.99 -4.09
C GLN A 29 -15.98 -10.22 -3.20
N GLU A 30 -16.20 -10.39 -1.90
CA GLU A 30 -15.17 -10.83 -0.95
C GLU A 30 -14.63 -12.20 -1.38
N LEU A 31 -13.49 -12.19 -2.06
CA LEU A 31 -12.90 -13.38 -2.67
C LEU A 31 -12.37 -14.38 -1.62
N ILE A 32 -12.26 -13.94 -0.35
CA ILE A 32 -11.82 -14.74 0.78
C ILE A 32 -12.69 -14.34 1.99
N PRO A 33 -13.58 -15.21 2.49
CA PRO A 33 -14.36 -14.92 3.68
C PRO A 33 -13.41 -14.76 4.88
N ILE A 34 -13.62 -13.69 5.64
CA ILE A 34 -12.82 -13.41 6.85
C ILE A 34 -13.13 -14.52 7.87
N PRO A 35 -12.12 -15.14 8.50
CA PRO A 35 -12.38 -16.18 9.50
C PRO A 35 -13.06 -15.60 10.74
N ASP A 36 -14.04 -16.34 11.29
CA ASP A 36 -14.74 -15.96 12.51
C ASP A 36 -13.82 -16.07 13.73
N PHE A 37 -13.46 -14.94 14.32
CA PHE A 37 -12.63 -14.88 15.52
C PHE A 37 -13.50 -14.78 16.78
N THR A 38 -13.41 -15.76 17.68
CA THR A 38 -14.19 -15.78 18.95
C THR A 38 -13.74 -14.74 19.97
N LYS A 39 -12.46 -14.33 19.93
CA LYS A 39 -11.83 -13.41 20.91
C LYS A 39 -11.45 -12.05 20.34
N TYR A 40 -11.43 -11.89 19.02
CA TYR A 40 -10.96 -10.68 18.37
C TYR A 40 -12.09 -10.09 17.52
N GLN A 41 -12.59 -8.92 17.91
CA GLN A 41 -13.57 -8.19 17.13
C GLN A 41 -12.84 -7.54 15.95
N ILE A 42 -13.21 -7.93 14.73
CA ILE A 42 -12.73 -7.26 13.51
C ILE A 42 -13.30 -5.84 13.54
N LYS A 43 -12.44 -4.84 13.30
CA LYS A 43 -12.89 -3.45 13.23
C LYS A 43 -13.58 -3.24 11.88
N ASP A 44 -14.85 -2.85 11.90
CA ASP A 44 -15.63 -2.62 10.68
C ASP A 44 -14.95 -1.57 9.78
N THR A 45 -14.75 -1.92 8.51
CA THR A 45 -14.14 -1.08 7.48
C THR A 45 -15.16 -0.39 6.58
N ILE A 46 -16.42 -0.83 6.63
CA ILE A 46 -17.50 -0.43 5.70
C ILE A 46 -18.11 0.93 6.09
N ASN A 47 -18.05 1.32 7.35
CA ASN A 47 -18.50 2.63 7.81
C ASN A 47 -17.30 3.45 8.28
N PRO A 48 -17.10 4.70 7.81
CA PRO A 48 -16.13 5.58 8.45
C PRO A 48 -16.56 5.72 9.91
N PRO A 49 -15.73 5.30 10.90
CA PRO A 49 -16.04 5.61 12.27
C PRO A 49 -16.10 7.14 12.38
N GLY A 50 -17.25 7.66 12.81
CA GLY A 50 -17.34 9.05 13.24
C GLY A 50 -16.40 9.33 14.43
N PRO A 51 -16.54 10.52 15.00
CA PRO A 51 -15.62 11.65 14.83
C PRO A 51 -14.13 11.30 14.95
N VAL A 52 -13.31 12.05 14.22
CA VAL A 52 -11.84 11.97 14.17
C VAL A 52 -11.24 11.69 15.56
N GLN A 53 -10.80 10.46 15.78
CA GLN A 53 -10.07 10.11 16.99
C GLN A 53 -8.66 10.68 16.85
N THR A 54 -8.18 11.37 17.89
CA THR A 54 -6.83 11.99 17.97
C THR A 54 -5.68 11.03 17.65
N SER A 55 -5.95 9.73 17.68
CA SER A 55 -5.07 8.65 17.25
C SER A 55 -4.67 8.72 15.76
N GLU A 56 -5.53 9.21 14.86
CA GLU A 56 -5.25 9.22 13.42
C GLU A 56 -4.10 10.16 13.04
N TYR A 57 -4.06 11.35 13.64
CA TYR A 57 -2.98 12.31 13.41
C TYR A 57 -1.64 11.84 13.98
N LEU A 58 -1.67 11.11 15.09
CA LEU A 58 -0.47 10.55 15.70
C LEU A 58 0.16 9.47 14.81
N ASP A 59 -0.65 8.64 14.15
CA ASP A 59 -0.15 7.68 13.19
C ASP A 59 0.39 8.36 11.93
N LEU A 60 -0.29 9.40 11.45
CA LEU A 60 0.17 10.17 10.30
C LEU A 60 1.52 10.85 10.58
N ALA A 61 1.68 11.43 11.77
CA ALA A 61 2.93 12.01 12.23
C ALA A 61 4.03 10.95 12.34
N ALA A 62 3.72 9.77 12.88
CA ALA A 62 4.67 8.65 12.96
C ALA A 62 5.08 8.15 11.57
N LEU A 63 4.15 8.07 10.61
CA LEU A 63 4.42 7.73 9.22
C LEU A 63 5.37 8.76 8.58
N LEU A 64 5.06 10.05 8.71
CA LEU A 64 5.88 11.14 8.20
C LEU A 64 7.31 11.11 8.78
N ALA A 65 7.42 10.95 10.10
CA ALA A 65 8.70 10.84 10.78
C ALA A 65 9.48 9.61 10.29
N GLY A 66 8.82 8.45 10.20
CA GLY A 66 9.40 7.21 9.71
C GLY A 66 9.92 7.33 8.28
N LEU A 67 9.12 7.89 7.37
CA LEU A 67 9.51 8.13 5.97
C LEU A 67 10.70 9.10 5.86
N SER A 68 10.70 10.15 6.67
CA SER A 68 11.79 11.14 6.70
C SER A 68 13.10 10.51 7.22
N LEU A 69 13.03 9.77 8.32
CA LEU A 69 14.16 9.03 8.90
C LEU A 69 14.68 7.95 7.94
N ALA A 70 13.78 7.20 7.30
CA ALA A 70 14.14 6.18 6.32
C ALA A 70 14.88 6.81 5.13
N SER A 71 14.36 7.93 4.60
CA SER A 71 14.98 8.67 3.50
C SER A 71 16.34 9.23 3.90
N TRP A 72 16.46 9.78 5.11
CA TRP A 72 17.73 10.28 5.64
C TRP A 72 18.78 9.17 5.82
N PHE A 73 18.40 8.02 6.38
CA PHE A 73 19.30 6.89 6.54
C PHE A 73 19.68 6.23 5.22
N ALA A 74 18.78 6.21 4.24
CA ALA A 74 19.03 5.67 2.92
C ALA A 74 19.97 6.56 2.09
N LEU A 75 19.70 7.86 2.04
CA LEU A 75 20.37 8.79 1.13
C LEU A 75 21.61 9.46 1.73
N VAL A 76 21.52 9.91 2.99
CA VAL A 76 22.59 10.72 3.60
C VAL A 76 23.53 9.83 4.41
N LYS A 77 23.00 9.10 5.39
CA LYS A 77 23.83 8.28 6.30
C LYS A 77 24.29 6.97 5.65
N ARG A 78 23.60 6.52 4.61
CA ARG A 78 23.80 5.25 3.88
C ARG A 78 24.02 4.04 4.80
N SER A 79 23.30 4.00 5.93
CA SER A 79 23.54 3.04 7.01
C SER A 79 22.49 1.93 7.02
N ARG A 80 22.88 0.74 6.58
CA ARG A 80 22.00 -0.45 6.59
C ARG A 80 21.47 -0.79 7.97
N ARG A 81 22.32 -0.68 9.00
CA ARG A 81 21.91 -0.91 10.40
C ARG A 81 20.83 0.08 10.85
N GLY A 82 20.91 1.33 10.39
CA GLY A 82 19.89 2.35 10.69
C GLY A 82 18.52 1.99 10.10
N LEU A 83 18.48 1.53 8.85
CA LEU A 83 17.22 1.06 8.23
C LEU A 83 16.67 -0.17 8.95
N TYR A 84 17.51 -1.15 9.29
CA TYR A 84 17.08 -2.35 10.03
C TYR A 84 16.48 -2.03 11.40
N LEU A 85 17.12 -1.12 12.16
CA LEU A 85 16.59 -0.68 13.46
C LEU A 85 15.28 0.07 13.31
N LEU A 86 15.15 0.91 12.29
CA LEU A 86 13.90 1.62 11.99
C LEU A 86 12.78 0.65 11.59
N ALA A 87 13.10 -0.38 10.80
CA ALA A 87 12.18 -1.45 10.43
C ALA A 87 11.67 -2.22 11.66
N ALA A 88 12.59 -2.63 12.54
CA ALA A 88 12.23 -3.32 13.78
C ALA A 88 11.38 -2.44 14.70
N ALA A 89 11.74 -1.16 14.87
CA ALA A 89 10.97 -0.21 15.66
C ALA A 89 9.55 -0.01 15.09
N SER A 90 9.42 0.11 13.78
CA SER A 90 8.14 0.24 13.09
C SER A 90 7.26 -1.00 13.26
N LEU A 91 7.84 -2.21 13.21
CA LEU A 91 7.10 -3.46 13.45
C LEU A 91 6.58 -3.55 14.90
N VAL A 92 7.43 -3.23 15.88
CA VAL A 92 7.02 -3.26 17.30
C VAL A 92 5.93 -2.24 17.58
N TRP A 93 6.09 -1.00 17.08
CA TRP A 93 5.14 0.08 17.31
C TRP A 93 3.83 -0.11 16.53
N LEU A 94 3.90 -0.24 15.19
CA LEU A 94 2.71 -0.29 14.33
C LEU A 94 2.05 -1.66 14.33
N GLY A 95 2.84 -2.73 14.43
CA GLY A 95 2.32 -4.11 14.45
C GLY A 95 1.73 -4.46 15.81
N PHE A 96 2.57 -4.52 16.85
CA PHE A 96 2.15 -5.06 18.15
C PHE A 96 1.45 -4.03 19.04
N TRP A 97 1.97 -2.80 19.13
CA TRP A 97 1.41 -1.80 20.04
C TRP A 97 0.10 -1.21 19.52
N ARG A 98 0.07 -0.78 18.26
CA ARG A 98 -1.13 -0.20 17.63
C ARG A 98 -2.17 -1.22 17.20
N LYS A 99 -1.80 -2.50 17.09
CA LYS A 99 -2.64 -3.59 16.57
C LYS A 99 -3.12 -3.34 15.13
N GLY A 100 -2.32 -2.62 14.35
CA GLY A 100 -2.63 -2.19 12.99
C GLY A 100 -2.87 -0.68 12.86
N CYS A 101 -2.46 -0.12 11.72
CA CYS A 101 -2.74 1.25 11.30
C CYS A 101 -3.35 1.23 9.90
N VAL A 102 -3.81 2.39 9.41
CA VAL A 102 -4.25 2.53 8.01
C VAL A 102 -3.08 2.13 7.10
N CYS A 103 -3.26 1.08 6.31
CA CYS A 103 -2.25 0.59 5.40
C CYS A 103 -2.33 1.38 4.08
N PRO A 104 -1.24 2.00 3.60
CA PRO A 104 -1.23 2.69 2.31
C PRO A 104 -1.65 1.79 1.14
N ILE A 105 -1.30 0.51 1.19
CA ILE A 105 -1.69 -0.47 0.16
C ILE A 105 -3.20 -0.75 0.23
N GLY A 106 -3.75 -0.92 1.44
CA GLY A 106 -5.18 -1.10 1.65
C GLY A 106 -6.00 0.14 1.29
N SER A 107 -5.46 1.34 1.48
CA SER A 107 -6.15 2.59 1.13
C SER A 107 -6.40 2.76 -0.36
N ILE A 108 -5.75 1.99 -1.24
CA ILE A 108 -6.08 1.97 -2.67
C ILE A 108 -7.55 1.58 -2.86
N GLN A 109 -8.04 0.59 -2.10
CA GLN A 109 -9.45 0.18 -2.17
C GLN A 109 -10.38 1.30 -1.73
N ASN A 110 -10.04 2.00 -0.64
CA ASN A 110 -10.83 3.15 -0.14
C ASN A 110 -10.85 4.31 -1.14
N VAL A 111 -9.71 4.59 -1.79
CA VAL A 111 -9.59 5.66 -2.80
C VAL A 111 -10.39 5.30 -4.05
N VAL A 112 -10.30 4.05 -4.52
CA VAL A 112 -11.09 3.59 -5.67
C VAL A 112 -12.59 3.64 -5.36
N LEU A 113 -13.01 3.22 -4.16
CA LEU A 113 -14.41 3.29 -3.75
C LEU A 113 -14.93 4.74 -3.75
N ALA A 114 -14.13 5.69 -3.27
CA ALA A 114 -14.48 7.11 -3.27
C ALA A 114 -14.56 7.75 -4.66
N VAL A 115 -13.79 7.22 -5.62
CA VAL A 115 -13.81 7.69 -7.01
C VAL A 115 -15.01 7.09 -7.75
N CYS A 116 -15.38 5.84 -7.45
CA CYS A 116 -16.47 5.14 -8.12
C CYS A 116 -17.86 5.43 -7.51
N ASP A 117 -17.94 5.75 -6.21
CA ASP A 117 -19.20 6.06 -5.52
C ASP A 117 -19.15 7.47 -4.90
N PRO A 118 -19.95 8.44 -5.41
CA PRO A 118 -19.97 9.80 -4.90
C PRO A 118 -20.58 9.93 -3.49
N THR A 119 -21.22 8.88 -2.97
CA THR A 119 -21.80 8.88 -1.62
C THR A 119 -20.79 8.47 -0.54
N TYR A 120 -19.62 7.96 -0.93
CA TYR A 120 -18.58 7.51 -0.02
C TYR A 120 -17.56 8.63 0.27
N ALA A 121 -17.53 9.13 1.51
CA ALA A 121 -16.57 10.15 1.95
C ALA A 121 -15.35 9.53 2.63
N VAL A 122 -14.16 9.71 2.05
CA VAL A 122 -12.89 9.24 2.63
C VAL A 122 -12.33 10.24 3.63
N PRO A 123 -11.96 9.82 4.86
CA PRO A 123 -11.27 10.69 5.81
C PRO A 123 -9.96 11.25 5.25
N ALA A 124 -9.67 12.53 5.51
CA ALA A 124 -8.45 13.19 5.02
C ALA A 124 -7.16 12.48 5.47
N ALA A 125 -7.16 11.88 6.66
CA ALA A 125 -6.04 11.08 7.16
C ALA A 125 -5.74 9.87 6.24
N VAL A 126 -6.76 9.14 5.77
CA VAL A 126 -6.61 7.99 4.86
C VAL A 126 -6.01 8.43 3.53
N MET A 127 -6.46 9.57 3.00
CA MET A 127 -5.87 10.16 1.79
C MET A 127 -4.39 10.52 1.98
N ALA A 128 -4.02 11.04 3.15
CA ALA A 128 -2.63 11.35 3.46
C ALA A 128 -1.78 10.08 3.61
N PHE A 129 -2.31 9.02 4.22
CA PHE A 129 -1.66 7.69 4.30
C PHE A 129 -1.42 7.07 2.92
N PHE A 130 -2.31 7.32 1.95
CA PHE A 130 -2.11 6.91 0.56
C PHE A 130 -1.06 7.78 -0.15
N ALA A 131 -1.18 9.10 -0.06
CA ALA A 131 -0.38 10.04 -0.84
C ALA A 131 1.08 10.13 -0.36
N LEU A 132 1.34 10.10 0.95
CA LEU A 132 2.69 10.33 1.49
C LEU A 132 3.70 9.28 1.04
N PRO A 133 3.45 7.97 1.14
CA PRO A 133 4.37 6.96 0.63
C PRO A 133 4.63 7.13 -0.86
N LEU A 134 3.62 7.48 -1.66
CA LEU A 134 3.77 7.73 -3.10
C LEU A 134 4.70 8.91 -3.39
N VAL A 135 4.51 10.03 -2.69
CA VAL A 135 5.37 11.21 -2.85
C VAL A 135 6.80 10.85 -2.44
N PHE A 136 6.98 10.21 -1.28
CA PHE A 136 8.31 9.83 -0.82
C PHE A 136 8.97 8.80 -1.74
N THR A 137 8.23 7.87 -2.32
CA THR A 137 8.82 6.89 -3.23
C THR A 137 9.25 7.49 -4.56
N LEU A 138 8.50 8.47 -5.06
CA LEU A 138 8.85 9.22 -6.26
C LEU A 138 10.20 9.94 -6.11
N PHE A 139 10.45 10.58 -4.96
CA PHE A 139 11.65 11.38 -4.73
C PHE A 139 12.83 10.63 -4.10
N PHE A 140 12.54 9.67 -3.21
CA PHE A 140 13.56 9.04 -2.35
C PHE A 140 13.66 7.51 -2.55
N GLY A 141 12.85 6.92 -3.42
CA GLY A 141 12.86 5.48 -3.71
C GLY A 141 12.07 4.63 -2.69
N ARG A 142 12.36 3.33 -2.58
CA ARG A 142 11.54 2.35 -1.82
C ARG A 142 11.65 2.47 -0.28
N THR A 143 11.61 3.67 0.29
CA THR A 143 11.83 3.94 1.72
C THR A 143 10.71 3.41 2.61
N PHE A 144 9.45 3.46 2.14
CA PHE A 144 8.31 2.92 2.88
C PHE A 144 8.44 1.41 3.12
N CYS A 145 8.58 0.62 2.05
CA CYS A 145 8.67 -0.83 2.14
C CYS A 145 9.97 -1.30 2.83
N ALA A 146 11.05 -0.53 2.73
CA ALA A 146 12.34 -0.91 3.31
C ALA A 146 12.44 -0.73 4.84
N ALA A 147 11.67 0.19 5.43
CA ALA A 147 11.88 0.53 6.85
C ALA A 147 10.64 0.92 7.66
N VAL A 148 9.50 1.21 7.03
CA VAL A 148 8.30 1.71 7.74
C VAL A 148 7.16 0.70 7.68
N CYS A 149 7.04 -0.03 6.57
CA CYS A 149 6.01 -1.06 6.40
C CYS A 149 6.26 -2.24 7.34
N PRO A 150 5.29 -2.65 8.19
CA PRO A 150 5.46 -3.80 9.08
C PRO A 150 5.63 -5.12 8.31
N LEU A 151 4.96 -5.28 7.16
CA LEU A 151 5.15 -6.45 6.30
C LEU A 151 6.54 -6.48 5.67
N GLY A 152 7.05 -5.33 5.21
CA GLY A 152 8.41 -5.21 4.70
C GLY A 152 9.46 -5.46 5.79
N ALA A 153 9.24 -4.92 6.99
CA ALA A 153 10.09 -5.15 8.15
C ALA A 153 10.14 -6.63 8.55
N LEU A 154 9.00 -7.32 8.51
CA LEU A 154 8.93 -8.75 8.79
C LEU A 154 9.72 -9.56 7.75
N GLN A 155 9.55 -9.25 6.45
CA GLN A 155 10.32 -9.90 5.38
C GLN A 155 11.83 -9.72 5.60
N GLU A 156 12.25 -8.52 5.96
CA GLU A 156 13.67 -8.20 6.13
C GLU A 156 14.27 -8.78 7.41
N LEU A 157 13.47 -8.96 8.47
CA LEU A 157 13.87 -9.65 9.70
C LEU A 157 13.95 -11.17 9.53
N VAL A 158 13.03 -11.75 8.76
CA VAL A 158 12.98 -13.21 8.51
C VAL A 158 13.97 -13.64 7.43
N ALA A 159 14.49 -12.72 6.61
CA ALA A 159 15.55 -12.96 5.64
C ALA A 159 16.93 -13.21 6.31
N VAL A 160 17.02 -14.27 7.13
CA VAL A 160 18.23 -14.62 7.92
C VAL A 160 19.39 -15.08 7.03
N ARG A 161 19.09 -15.79 5.94
CA ARG A 161 20.09 -16.28 4.98
C ARG A 161 19.58 -16.15 3.55
N PRO A 162 19.79 -14.99 2.88
CA PRO A 162 19.51 -14.87 1.46
C PRO A 162 20.39 -15.87 0.69
N VAL A 163 19.77 -16.85 0.05
CA VAL A 163 20.44 -17.82 -0.81
C VAL A 163 20.68 -17.15 -2.17
N LYS A 164 21.93 -17.08 -2.60
CA LYS A 164 22.26 -16.64 -3.97
C LYS A 164 21.87 -17.75 -4.94
N VAL A 165 20.88 -17.51 -5.78
CA VAL A 165 20.53 -18.41 -6.86
C VAL A 165 21.52 -18.27 -8.03
N PRO A 166 21.82 -19.36 -8.75
CA PRO A 166 22.71 -19.30 -9.91
C PRO A 166 22.05 -18.48 -11.04
N VAL A 167 22.87 -17.72 -11.76
CA VAL A 167 22.44 -16.71 -12.76
C VAL A 167 21.51 -17.27 -13.84
N TRP A 168 21.70 -18.54 -14.22
CA TRP A 168 20.82 -19.25 -15.17
C TRP A 168 19.38 -19.39 -14.65
N LEU A 169 19.22 -19.68 -13.37
CA LEU A 169 17.91 -19.85 -12.74
C LEU A 169 17.22 -18.49 -12.54
N GLU A 170 18.02 -17.45 -12.25
CA GLU A 170 17.57 -16.06 -12.16
C GLU A 170 17.01 -15.56 -13.49
N HIS A 171 17.65 -15.87 -14.63
CA HIS A 171 17.15 -15.49 -15.96
C HIS A 171 15.92 -16.28 -16.42
N ALA A 172 15.75 -17.51 -15.92
CA ALA A 172 14.63 -18.36 -16.32
C ALA A 172 13.33 -18.05 -15.56
N LEU A 173 13.44 -17.51 -14.34
CA LEU A 173 12.31 -17.23 -13.43
C LEU A 173 12.04 -15.74 -13.20
N GLY A 174 12.90 -14.85 -13.69
CA GLY A 174 12.83 -13.39 -13.52
C GLY A 174 12.23 -12.66 -14.72
#